data_AF-A0A935L742-F1
#
_entry.id   AF-A0A935L742-F1
#
_cell.length_a   1.000
_cell.length_b   1.000
_cell.length_c   1.000
_cell.angle_alpha   90.00
_cell.angle_beta   90.00
_cell.angle_gamma   90.00
#
_symmetry.space_group_name_H-M   'P 1'
#
loop_
_entity.id
_entity.type
_entity.pdbx_description
1 polymer ?
#
loop_
_entity_poly.entity_id
_entity_poly.type
_entity_poly.pdbx_seq_one_letter_code
_entity_poly.pdbx_strand_id
1 'polypeptide(L)'
;MPRSILDEAHVHPAIRGKVAGLHADIVREVQDAIAANAVVVVGLAGNPHVAKARRVLDAAGIAHRDLQYGNYLGQWRRRNALKLWTGWPTFPMVFVKGVLVGGAADLEKLAASGELERMLA
;
A
#
# COMPACT_ATOMS: atom_id res chain seq x y z
N MET A 1 4.41 16.87 7.76
CA MET A 1 5.44 16.43 8.71
C MET A 1 5.52 14.91 8.65
N PRO A 2 6.72 14.29 8.57
CA PRO A 2 6.85 12.84 8.61
C PRO A 2 6.34 12.29 9.95
N ARG A 3 5.77 11.08 9.93
CA ARG A 3 5.35 10.36 11.15
C ARG A 3 6.56 10.14 12.05
N SER A 4 6.41 10.38 13.35
CA SER A 4 7.45 10.04 14.33
C SER A 4 7.60 8.51 14.43
N ILE A 5 8.82 8.02 14.21
CA ILE A 5 9.22 6.62 14.37
C ILE A 5 10.32 6.51 15.42
N LEU A 6 10.38 5.38 16.14
CA LEU A 6 11.41 5.15 17.15
C LEU A 6 12.78 5.08 16.46
N ASP A 7 13.71 5.94 16.88
CA ASP A 7 15.09 5.94 16.40
C ASP A 7 15.78 4.61 16.74
N GLU A 8 16.58 4.06 15.82
CA GLU A 8 17.34 2.82 16.03
C GLU A 8 18.31 2.91 17.21
N ALA A 9 18.82 4.10 17.54
CA ALA A 9 19.62 4.34 18.72
C ALA A 9 18.89 3.96 20.02
N HIS A 10 17.56 4.05 20.01
CA HIS A 10 16.68 3.64 21.12
C HIS A 10 16.18 2.19 20.99
N VAL A 11 16.71 1.40 20.06
CA VAL A 11 16.46 -0.04 19.92
C VAL A 11 17.66 -0.83 20.42
N HIS A 12 17.42 -1.74 21.35
CA HIS A 12 18.47 -2.58 21.91
C HIS A 12 19.17 -3.40 20.79
N PRO A 13 20.53 -3.45 20.73
CA PRO A 13 21.26 -4.09 19.62
C PRO A 13 20.82 -5.53 19.30
N ALA A 14 20.56 -6.33 20.34
CA ALA A 14 20.11 -7.73 20.20
C ALA A 14 18.79 -7.92 19.43
N ILE A 15 17.95 -6.88 19.29
CA ILE A 15 16.66 -6.98 18.59
C ILE A 15 16.59 -6.14 17.31
N ARG A 16 17.63 -5.37 16.97
CA ARG A 16 17.64 -4.49 15.78
C ARG A 16 17.37 -5.27 14.49
N GLY A 17 18.04 -6.40 14.30
CA GLY A 17 17.82 -7.27 13.13
C GLY A 17 16.39 -7.83 13.07
N LYS A 18 15.78 -8.12 14.22
CA LYS A 18 14.39 -8.60 14.28
C LYS A 18 13.40 -7.49 13.88
N VAL A 19 13.64 -6.25 14.31
CA VAL A 19 12.81 -5.10 13.92
C VAL A 19 12.96 -4.81 12.43
N ALA A 20 14.19 -4.75 11.92
CA ALA A 20 14.48 -4.47 10.52
C ALA A 20 13.96 -5.56 9.57
N GLY A 21 14.04 -6.83 9.97
CA GLY A 21 13.65 -7.97 9.15
C GLY A 21 12.19 -8.40 9.29
N LEU A 22 11.39 -7.79 10.18
CA LEU A 22 10.04 -8.26 10.46
C LEU A 22 9.13 -8.15 9.22
N HIS A 23 8.86 -9.30 8.59
CA HIS A 23 8.06 -9.41 7.38
C HIS A 23 8.56 -8.52 6.22
N ALA A 24 9.88 -8.35 6.12
CA ALA A 24 10.52 -7.58 5.05
C ALA A 24 10.26 -8.17 3.64
N ASP A 25 9.92 -9.45 3.57
CA ASP A 25 9.58 -10.16 2.34
C ASP A 25 8.35 -9.57 1.64
N ILE A 26 7.27 -9.27 2.38
CA ILE A 26 6.08 -8.65 1.76
C ILE A 26 6.29 -7.17 1.42
N VAL A 27 7.15 -6.48 2.18
CA VAL A 27 7.49 -5.08 1.87
C VAL A 27 8.28 -5.04 0.57
N ARG A 28 9.23 -5.96 0.41
CA ARG A 28 10.01 -6.12 -0.82
C ARG A 28 9.11 -6.43 -2.02
N GLU A 29 8.21 -7.40 -1.89
CA GLU A 29 7.26 -7.75 -2.95
C GLU A 29 6.43 -6.53 -3.41
N VAL A 30 5.94 -5.72 -2.47
CA VAL A 30 5.21 -4.49 -2.79
C VAL A 30 6.12 -3.46 -3.47
N GLN A 31 7.35 -3.27 -3.00
CA GLN A 31 8.31 -2.36 -3.63
C GLN A 31 8.61 -2.76 -5.08
N ASP A 32 8.84 -4.05 -5.32
CA ASP A 32 9.15 -4.59 -6.64
C ASP A 32 7.94 -4.44 -7.58
N ALA A 33 6.72 -4.69 -7.07
CA ALA A 33 5.50 -4.47 -7.84
C ALA A 33 5.29 -2.99 -8.19
N ILE A 34 5.56 -2.08 -7.26
CA ILE A 34 5.47 -0.63 -7.47
C ILE A 34 6.48 -0.15 -8.52
N ALA A 35 7.68 -0.74 -8.54
CA ALA A 35 8.69 -0.44 -9.56
C ALA A 35 8.31 -0.98 -10.95
N ALA A 36 7.65 -2.14 -11.01
CA ALA A 36 7.32 -2.82 -12.26
C ALA A 36 5.98 -2.38 -12.89
N ASN A 37 5.09 -1.73 -12.14
CA ASN A 37 3.73 -1.42 -12.60
C ASN A 37 3.39 0.06 -12.39
N ALA A 38 2.67 0.65 -13.34
CA ALA A 38 2.24 2.04 -13.24
C ALA A 38 1.23 2.27 -12.11
N VAL A 39 0.35 1.29 -11.85
CA VAL A 39 -0.62 1.32 -10.76
C VAL A 39 -0.58 0.01 -9.98
N VAL A 40 -0.48 0.10 -8.67
CA VAL A 40 -0.54 -1.06 -7.76
C VAL A 40 -1.60 -0.83 -6.70
N VAL A 41 -2.50 -1.80 -6.52
CA VAL A 41 -3.51 -1.81 -5.47
C VAL A 41 -3.15 -2.89 -4.47
N VAL A 42 -2.74 -2.48 -3.27
CA VAL A 42 -2.46 -3.40 -2.17
C VAL A 42 -3.69 -3.49 -1.28
N GLY A 43 -4.20 -4.70 -1.07
CA GLY A 43 -5.49 -4.94 -0.43
C GLY A 43 -5.56 -6.16 0.48
N LEU A 44 -6.76 -6.36 0.99
CA LEU A 44 -7.17 -7.45 1.86
C LEU A 44 -8.36 -8.18 1.22
N ALA A 45 -8.37 -9.52 1.24
CA ALA A 45 -9.48 -10.28 0.71
C ALA A 45 -10.80 -9.95 1.43
N GLY A 46 -11.88 -9.81 0.66
CA GLY A 46 -13.21 -9.50 1.19
C GLY A 46 -13.39 -8.06 1.68
N ASN A 47 -12.40 -7.17 1.50
CA ASN A 47 -12.57 -5.76 1.84
C ASN A 47 -13.33 -5.01 0.73
N PRO A 48 -14.53 -4.46 1.00
CA PRO A 48 -15.34 -3.77 -0.01
C PRO A 48 -14.66 -2.52 -0.57
N HIS A 49 -13.79 -1.85 0.19
CA HIS A 49 -13.06 -0.67 -0.29
C HIS A 49 -12.00 -1.04 -1.33
N VAL A 50 -11.42 -2.24 -1.27
CA VAL A 50 -10.48 -2.73 -2.30
C VAL A 50 -11.23 -2.93 -3.61
N ALA A 51 -12.39 -3.57 -3.55
CA ALA A 51 -13.25 -3.73 -4.72
C ALA A 51 -13.70 -2.36 -5.29
N LYS A 52 -13.96 -1.38 -4.43
CA LYS A 52 -14.29 -0.02 -4.84
C LYS A 52 -13.13 0.64 -5.62
N ALA A 53 -11.91 0.60 -5.09
CA ALA A 53 -10.73 1.14 -5.78
C ALA A 53 -10.49 0.50 -7.14
N ARG A 54 -10.61 -0.84 -7.22
CA ARG A 54 -10.46 -1.57 -8.49
C ARG A 54 -11.51 -1.12 -9.52
N ARG A 55 -12.77 -1.00 -9.12
CA ARG A 55 -13.84 -0.50 -10.00
C ARG A 55 -13.57 0.89 -10.56
N VAL A 56 -12.98 1.78 -9.76
CA VAL A 56 -12.62 3.14 -10.21
C VAL A 56 -11.55 3.07 -11.31
N LEU A 57 -10.52 2.23 -11.11
CA LEU A 57 -9.46 2.02 -12.10
C LEU A 57 -9.99 1.33 -13.36
N ASP A 58 -10.83 0.31 -13.20
CA ASP A 58 -11.48 -0.42 -14.30
C ASP A 58 -12.36 0.52 -15.13
N ALA A 59 -13.17 1.36 -14.48
CA ALA A 59 -14.03 2.34 -15.16
C ALA A 59 -13.22 3.40 -15.92
N ALA A 60 -12.02 3.73 -15.45
CA ALA A 60 -11.09 4.62 -16.13
C ALA A 60 -10.22 3.92 -17.19
N GLY A 61 -10.36 2.59 -17.37
CA GLY A 61 -9.54 1.81 -18.31
C GLY A 61 -8.07 1.70 -17.91
N ILE A 62 -7.74 1.89 -16.63
CA ILE A 62 -6.37 1.92 -16.13
C ILE A 62 -5.94 0.52 -15.69
N ALA A 63 -4.95 -0.04 -16.39
CA ALA A 63 -4.32 -1.29 -16.01
C ALA A 63 -3.64 -1.17 -14.64
N HIS A 64 -3.90 -2.13 -13.76
CA HIS A 64 -3.37 -2.13 -12.40
C HIS A 64 -2.97 -3.53 -11.95
N ARG A 65 -1.98 -3.59 -11.05
CA ARG A 65 -1.55 -4.81 -10.39
C ARG A 65 -2.17 -4.90 -9.00
N ASP A 66 -2.94 -5.96 -8.76
CA ASP A 66 -3.48 -6.26 -7.43
C ASP A 66 -2.53 -7.13 -6.60
N LEU A 67 -2.26 -6.72 -5.37
CA LEU A 67 -1.60 -7.53 -4.35
C LEU A 67 -2.52 -7.71 -3.16
N GLN A 68 -2.71 -8.95 -2.70
CA GLN A 68 -3.66 -9.27 -1.65
C GLN A 68 -2.99 -10.02 -0.49
N TYR A 69 -3.10 -9.46 0.72
CA TYR A 69 -2.46 -10.01 1.91
C TYR A 69 -3.47 -10.48 2.97
N GLY A 70 -3.90 -11.73 2.85
CA GLY A 70 -4.79 -12.40 3.79
C GLY A 70 -6.23 -11.90 3.76
N ASN A 71 -6.94 -12.05 4.89
CA ASN A 71 -8.34 -11.67 5.06
C ASN A 71 -8.61 -11.17 6.50
N TYR A 72 -9.87 -10.95 6.85
CA TYR A 72 -10.24 -10.55 8.22
C TYR A 72 -9.98 -11.64 9.28
N LEU A 73 -9.93 -12.91 8.88
CA LEU A 73 -9.74 -14.06 9.77
C LEU A 73 -8.26 -14.36 10.07
N GLY A 74 -7.31 -13.84 9.29
CA GLY A 74 -5.89 -14.19 9.46
C GLY A 74 -4.89 -13.25 8.79
N GLN A 75 -3.59 -13.49 8.99
CA GLN A 75 -2.45 -12.73 8.43
C GLN A 75 -2.36 -11.25 8.85
N TRP A 76 -3.02 -10.86 9.94
CA TRP A 76 -3.02 -9.47 10.40
C TRP A 76 -1.66 -8.98 10.86
N ARG A 77 -0.87 -9.85 11.50
CA ARG A 77 0.51 -9.53 11.91
C ARG A 77 1.41 -9.28 10.70
N ARG A 78 1.30 -10.13 9.68
CA ARG A 78 2.11 -10.05 8.46
C ARG A 78 1.84 -8.74 7.72
N ARG A 79 0.57 -8.45 7.40
CA ARG A 79 0.20 -7.20 6.70
C ARG A 79 0.44 -5.91 7.51
N ASN A 80 0.62 -6.00 8.84
CA ASN A 80 0.92 -4.83 9.65
C ASN A 80 2.25 -4.18 9.25
N ALA A 81 3.22 -4.96 8.74
CA ALA A 81 4.48 -4.42 8.24
C ALA A 81 4.27 -3.40 7.11
N LEU A 82 3.28 -3.59 6.23
CA LEU A 82 2.94 -2.63 5.17
C LEU A 82 2.42 -1.31 5.73
N LYS A 83 1.61 -1.35 6.79
CA LYS A 83 1.11 -0.15 7.47
C LYS A 83 2.21 0.62 8.18
N LEU A 84 3.13 -0.11 8.81
CA LEU A 84 4.29 0.49 9.47
C LEU A 84 5.24 1.15 8.46
N TRP A 85 5.50 0.48 7.33
CA TRP A 85 6.37 0.98 6.28
C TRP A 85 5.79 2.21 5.57
N THR A 86 4.54 2.16 5.14
CA THR A 86 3.89 3.28 4.43
C THR A 86 3.47 4.42 5.35
N GLY A 87 3.28 4.14 6.63
CA GLY A 87 2.60 5.03 7.57
C GLY A 87 1.08 5.11 7.37
N TRP A 88 0.51 4.40 6.38
CA TRP A 88 -0.91 4.45 6.03
C TRP A 88 -1.73 3.45 6.85
N PRO A 89 -2.87 3.87 7.45
CA PRO A 89 -3.56 3.05 8.44
C PRO A 89 -4.49 1.97 7.87
N THR A 90 -4.93 2.08 6.61
CA THR A 90 -6.04 1.28 6.06
C THR A 90 -5.70 0.54 4.76
N PHE A 91 -6.61 -0.34 4.32
CA PHE A 91 -6.57 -0.94 2.99
C PHE A 91 -7.84 -0.53 2.22
N PRO A 92 -7.77 -0.31 0.90
CA PRO A 92 -6.59 -0.48 0.05
C PRO A 92 -5.51 0.60 0.27
N MET A 93 -4.26 0.27 -0.07
CA MET A 93 -3.18 1.23 -0.31
C MET A 93 -2.97 1.26 -1.82
N VAL A 94 -3.18 2.41 -2.44
CA VAL A 94 -3.08 2.56 -3.89
C VAL A 94 -1.82 3.36 -4.21
N PHE A 95 -1.02 2.82 -5.13
CA PHE A 95 0.18 3.47 -5.63
C PHE A 95 0.02 3.79 -7.12
N VAL A 96 0.45 4.99 -7.50
CA VAL A 96 0.49 5.47 -8.90
C VAL A 96 1.90 5.97 -9.18
N LYS A 97 2.58 5.36 -10.15
CA LYS A 97 3.98 5.67 -10.54
C LYS A 97 4.94 5.79 -9.36
N GLY A 98 4.90 4.84 -8.43
CA GLY A 98 5.77 4.88 -7.25
C GLY A 98 5.20 5.63 -6.04
N VAL A 99 4.16 6.45 -6.23
CA VAL A 99 3.65 7.36 -5.20
C VAL A 99 2.41 6.77 -4.54
N LEU A 100 2.39 6.71 -3.20
CA LEU A 100 1.20 6.35 -2.44
C LEU A 100 0.16 7.46 -2.54
N VAL A 101 -0.99 7.19 -3.15
CA VAL A 101 -2.09 8.15 -3.31
C VAL A 101 -3.18 8.02 -2.24
N GLY A 102 -3.10 6.98 -1.40
CA GLY A 102 -4.01 6.75 -0.28
C GLY A 102 -4.93 5.55 -0.49
N GLY A 103 -6.20 5.69 -0.07
CA GLY A 103 -7.20 4.63 -0.15
C GLY A 103 -8.18 4.80 -1.31
N ALA A 104 -9.28 4.04 -1.26
CA ALA A 104 -10.30 4.08 -2.31
C ALA A 104 -10.95 5.46 -2.48
N ALA A 105 -11.23 6.15 -1.37
CA ALA A 105 -11.84 7.48 -1.41
C ALA A 105 -10.89 8.55 -1.96
N ASP A 106 -9.58 8.43 -1.71
CA ASP A 106 -8.59 9.35 -2.23
C ASP A 106 -8.38 9.13 -3.74
N LEU A 107 -8.32 7.86 -4.17
CA LEU A 107 -8.28 7.50 -5.58
C LEU A 107 -9.49 8.03 -6.36
N GLU A 108 -10.69 7.93 -5.79
CA GLU A 108 -11.90 8.49 -6.40
C GLU A 108 -11.82 10.01 -6.61
N LYS A 109 -11.26 10.74 -5.64
CA LYS A 109 -11.07 12.18 -5.77
C LYS A 109 -10.03 12.53 -6.85
N LEU A 110 -8.96 11.75 -6.95
CA LEU A 110 -7.94 11.95 -8.00
C LEU A 110 -8.49 11.66 -9.39
N ALA A 111 -9.28 10.59 -9.54
CA ALA A 111 -9.98 10.29 -10.79
C ALA A 111 -10.99 11.40 -11.14
N ALA A 112 -11.81 11.84 -10.18
CA ALA A 112 -12.80 12.89 -10.42
C ALA A 112 -12.20 14.26 -10.77
N SER A 113 -10.98 14.56 -10.30
CA SER A 113 -10.29 15.82 -10.57
C SER A 113 -9.39 15.80 -11.83
N GLY A 114 -9.32 14.66 -12.52
CA GLY A 114 -8.42 14.46 -13.65
C GLY A 114 -6.94 14.37 -13.25
N GLU A 115 -6.62 14.33 -11.96
CA GLU A 115 -5.24 14.28 -11.47
C GLU A 115 -4.63 12.90 -11.68
N LEU A 116 -5.45 11.84 -11.58
CA LEU A 116 -5.01 10.47 -11.82
C LEU A 116 -4.47 10.29 -13.24
N GLU A 117 -5.17 10.83 -14.25
CA GLU A 117 -4.75 10.81 -15.65
C GLU A 117 -3.47 11.62 -15.85
N ARG A 118 -3.34 12.79 -15.21
CA ARG A 118 -2.12 13.61 -15.25
C ARG A 118 -0.90 12.88 -14.66
N MET A 119 -1.10 12.10 -13.60
CA MET A 119 -0.03 11.29 -13.01
C MET A 119 0.40 10.12 -13.90
N LEU A 120 -0.48 9.65 -14.80
CA LEU A 120 -0.23 8.50 -15.67
C LEU A 120 0.25 8.87 -17.09
N ALA A 121 0.06 10.13 -17.48
CA ALA A 121 0.50 10.72 -18.74
C ALA A 121 2.04 10.69 -18.94
#